data_AF-A0AAN6VW40-F1
#
_entry.id   AF-A0AAN6VW40-F1
#
_cell.length_a   1.000
_cell.length_b   1.000
_cell.length_c   1.000
_cell.angle_alpha   90.00
_cell.angle_beta   90.00
_cell.angle_gamma   90.00
#
_symmetry.space_group_name_H-M   'P 1'
#
loop_
_entity.id
_entity.type
_entity.pdbx_description
1 polymer ?
#
loop_
_entity_poly.entity_id
_entity_poly.type
_entity_poly.pdbx_seq_one_letter_code
_entity_poly.pdbx_strand_id
1 'polypeptide(L)'
;LNTIRSIFPAGTVSGAPNIKAMELIYDLEKEKRGIYAGAAGWSAYDAVRSLGESKGFKLYEGQMDTCIAMRTMPVKKGIAYLQAGGGIVFDSKKTEEWMETMNNLAANLRCIELAEKYYGDGAGTKSVQEIIEDEKRKGDEVCSSFGLLALGPEQWTLN
;
A
#
# COMPACT_ATOMS: atom_id res chain seq x y z
N LEU A 1 11.12 3.79 -19.27
CA LEU A 1 11.52 2.80 -18.23
C LEU A 1 12.60 3.32 -17.27
N ASN A 2 13.71 3.91 -17.76
CA ASN A 2 14.81 4.40 -16.89
C ASN A 2 14.34 5.41 -15.83
N THR A 3 13.40 6.28 -16.17
CA THR A 3 12.80 7.27 -15.26
C THR A 3 12.07 6.63 -14.07
N ILE A 4 11.31 5.55 -14.29
CA ILE A 4 10.63 4.82 -13.19
C ILE A 4 11.69 4.24 -12.25
N ARG A 5 12.75 3.63 -12.79
CA ARG A 5 13.81 3.02 -11.97
C ARG A 5 14.57 4.04 -11.11
N SER A 6 14.66 5.31 -11.53
CA SER A 6 15.35 6.34 -10.75
C SER A 6 14.49 6.98 -9.65
N ILE A 7 13.15 7.00 -9.80
CA ILE A 7 12.24 7.63 -8.84
C ILE A 7 11.62 6.65 -7.83
N PHE A 8 11.72 5.34 -8.09
CA PHE A 8 11.18 4.31 -7.21
C PHE A 8 12.22 3.77 -6.22
N PRO A 9 11.81 3.48 -4.97
CA PRO A 9 10.47 3.68 -4.41
C PRO A 9 10.19 5.14 -4.03
N ALA A 10 8.89 5.50 -4.04
CA ALA A 10 8.46 6.86 -3.73
C ALA A 10 8.94 7.30 -2.34
N GLY A 11 9.50 8.52 -2.27
CA GLY A 11 10.04 9.11 -1.04
C GLY A 11 9.01 9.22 0.09
N THR A 12 7.73 9.36 -0.24
CA THR A 12 6.62 9.44 0.72
C THR A 12 6.37 8.14 1.49
N VAL A 13 6.79 7.00 0.95
CA VAL A 13 6.53 5.67 1.54
C VAL A 13 7.80 4.99 2.08
N SER A 14 8.96 5.52 1.69
CA SER A 14 10.27 5.10 2.19
C SER A 14 10.76 6.01 3.32
N GLY A 15 10.66 7.34 3.14
CA GLY A 15 11.18 8.33 4.08
C GLY A 15 12.46 9.00 3.59
N ALA A 16 13.11 9.75 4.49
CA ALA A 16 14.33 10.49 4.19
C ALA A 16 15.37 10.31 5.30
N PRO A 17 16.66 10.05 4.98
CA PRO A 17 17.23 9.72 3.66
C PRO A 17 16.74 8.35 3.14
N ASN A 18 16.38 8.26 1.85
CA ASN A 18 15.63 7.12 1.29
C ASN A 18 16.30 5.74 1.54
N ILE A 19 17.60 5.61 1.27
CA ILE A 19 18.33 4.34 1.46
C ILE A 19 18.30 3.90 2.94
N LYS A 20 18.61 4.80 3.86
CA LYS A 20 18.66 4.50 5.29
C LYS A 20 17.28 4.20 5.86
N ALA A 21 16.26 4.90 5.37
CA ALA A 21 14.88 4.65 5.79
C ALA A 21 14.38 3.28 5.29
N MET A 22 14.75 2.87 4.07
CA MET A 22 14.46 1.53 3.56
C MET A 22 15.16 0.42 4.36
N GLU A 23 16.42 0.62 4.77
CA GLU A 23 17.13 -0.34 5.64
C GLU A 23 16.42 -0.52 6.98
N LEU A 24 16.05 0.59 7.64
CA LEU A 24 15.31 0.55 8.90
C LEU A 24 13.95 -0.13 8.73
N ILE A 25 13.23 0.17 7.65
CA ILE A 25 11.97 -0.50 7.32
C ILE A 25 12.18 -2.01 7.16
N TYR A 26 13.23 -2.41 6.44
CA TYR A 26 13.53 -3.82 6.19
C TYR A 26 13.87 -4.58 7.47
N ASP A 27 14.60 -3.95 8.39
CA ASP A 27 14.92 -4.55 9.69
C ASP A 27 13.69 -4.67 10.61
N LEU A 28 12.72 -3.77 10.45
CA LEU A 28 11.50 -3.72 11.27
C LEU A 28 10.36 -4.58 10.74
N GLU A 29 10.26 -4.73 9.42
CA GLU A 29 9.21 -5.51 8.78
C GLU A 29 9.65 -6.97 8.63
N LYS A 30 8.90 -7.88 9.25
CA LYS A 30 9.18 -9.33 9.19
C LYS A 30 8.88 -9.97 7.83
N GLU A 31 8.23 -9.23 6.92
CA GLU A 31 7.74 -9.72 5.64
C GLU A 31 7.99 -8.71 4.52
N LYS A 32 8.02 -9.20 3.28
CA LYS A 32 8.20 -8.34 2.09
C LYS A 32 6.91 -7.57 1.78
N ARG A 33 7.02 -6.25 1.55
CA ARG A 33 5.90 -5.36 1.15
C ARG A 33 5.15 -5.77 -0.13
N GLY A 34 5.78 -6.55 -1.02
CA GLY A 34 5.13 -7.04 -2.23
C GLY A 34 4.67 -5.91 -3.14
N ILE A 35 3.36 -5.78 -3.34
CA ILE A 35 2.74 -4.73 -4.17
C ILE A 35 2.65 -3.40 -3.41
N TYR A 36 2.60 -3.44 -2.08
CA TYR A 36 2.49 -2.24 -1.26
C TYR A 36 3.71 -1.33 -1.45
N ALA A 37 3.47 -0.03 -1.63
CA ALA A 37 4.50 0.96 -1.99
C ALA A 37 5.15 0.76 -3.39
N GLY A 38 4.63 -0.16 -4.20
CA GLY A 38 5.04 -0.39 -5.59
C GLY A 38 4.42 0.62 -6.57
N ALA A 39 4.56 0.32 -7.86
CA ALA A 39 3.97 1.10 -8.96
C ALA A 39 2.87 0.29 -9.65
N ALA A 40 1.73 0.92 -9.95
CA ALA A 40 0.71 0.38 -10.83
C ALA A 40 0.46 1.39 -11.96
N GLY A 41 0.36 0.92 -13.20
CA GLY A 41 0.22 1.83 -14.34
C GLY A 41 0.43 1.15 -15.67
N TRP A 42 0.55 1.97 -16.72
CA TRP A 42 0.75 1.50 -18.08
C TRP A 42 1.87 2.28 -18.77
N SER A 43 2.48 1.65 -19.79
CA SER A 43 3.47 2.28 -20.65
C SER A 43 3.11 1.94 -22.09
N ALA A 44 2.94 2.97 -22.93
CA ALA A 44 2.86 2.80 -24.37
C ALA A 44 4.24 2.44 -24.93
N TYR A 45 4.25 1.66 -25.99
CA TYR A 45 5.42 1.51 -26.85
C TYR A 45 5.47 2.69 -27.82
N ASP A 46 6.67 3.04 -28.28
CA ASP A 46 6.86 4.13 -29.25
C ASP A 46 5.97 3.92 -30.48
N ALA A 47 5.18 4.94 -30.81
CA ALA A 47 4.24 4.86 -31.92
C ALA A 47 4.88 5.43 -33.18
N VAL A 48 5.08 4.56 -34.18
CA VAL A 48 5.36 4.98 -35.56
C VAL A 48 4.04 5.31 -36.22
N ARG A 49 3.64 6.59 -36.25
CA ARG A 49 2.55 7.03 -37.12
C ARG A 49 3.15 7.51 -38.45
N SER A 50 3.06 6.67 -39.47
CA SER A 50 3.17 7.07 -40.86
C SER A 50 1.78 7.34 -41.41
N LEU A 51 1.45 8.60 -41.69
CA LEU A 51 0.47 8.93 -42.73
C LEU A 51 0.56 10.43 -43.07
N GLY A 52 1.19 10.73 -44.21
CA GLY A 52 1.27 12.07 -44.79
C GLY A 52 2.52 12.30 -45.65
N GLU A 53 2.44 11.84 -46.90
CA GLU A 53 3.19 12.03 -48.17
C GLU A 53 4.43 12.96 -48.32
N SER A 54 5.05 13.50 -47.27
CA SER A 54 6.23 14.35 -47.42
C SER A 54 7.28 14.12 -46.33
N LYS A 55 8.09 13.07 -46.55
CA LYS A 55 9.47 12.87 -46.05
C LYS A 55 9.69 13.09 -44.54
N GLY A 56 9.41 12.05 -43.75
CA GLY A 56 10.05 11.87 -42.44
C GLY A 56 9.33 10.87 -41.53
N PHE A 57 10.07 9.91 -40.99
CA PHE A 57 9.62 9.08 -39.88
C PHE A 57 9.71 9.90 -38.60
N LYS A 58 8.59 10.21 -37.95
CA LYS A 58 8.58 10.90 -36.66
C LYS A 58 8.34 9.87 -35.56
N LEU A 59 9.37 9.61 -34.75
CA LEU A 59 9.26 8.79 -33.55
C LEU A 59 8.49 9.59 -32.51
N TYR A 60 7.35 9.07 -32.05
CA TYR A 60 6.65 9.60 -30.89
C TYR A 60 7.00 8.73 -29.68
N GLU A 61 7.62 9.34 -28.67
CA GLU A 61 7.90 8.66 -27.40
C GLU A 61 6.59 8.16 -26.79
N GLY A 62 6.56 6.89 -26.43
CA GLY A 62 5.43 6.27 -25.76
C GLY A 62 5.11 6.97 -24.43
N GLN A 63 3.85 7.36 -24.24
CA GLN A 63 3.40 7.93 -22.96
C GLN A 63 3.39 6.84 -21.87
N MET A 64 3.60 7.25 -20.63
CA MET A 64 3.49 6.38 -19.48
C MET A 64 2.82 7.11 -18.33
N ASP A 65 1.97 6.41 -17.60
CA ASP A 65 1.33 6.90 -16.38
C ASP A 65 1.35 5.79 -15.33
N THR A 66 1.80 6.15 -14.12
CA THR A 66 1.95 5.22 -13.00
C THR A 66 1.54 5.89 -11.70
N CYS A 67 0.73 5.21 -10.91
CA CYS A 67 0.40 5.58 -9.54
C CYS A 67 1.15 4.71 -8.53
N ILE A 68 1.31 5.22 -7.32
CA ILE A 68 1.86 4.44 -6.21
C ILE A 68 0.76 3.50 -5.72
N ALA A 69 1.08 2.22 -5.59
CA ALA A 69 0.16 1.19 -5.13
C ALA A 69 -0.06 1.30 -3.60
N MET A 70 -0.86 2.29 -3.21
CA MET A 70 -1.35 2.51 -1.84
C MET A 70 -2.86 2.28 -1.78
N ARG A 71 -3.38 1.91 -0.61
CA ARG A 71 -4.79 1.53 -0.40
C ARG A 71 -5.26 0.41 -1.34
N THR A 72 -4.33 -0.45 -1.77
CA THR A 72 -4.62 -1.62 -2.61
C THR A 72 -4.89 -2.85 -1.76
N MET A 73 -5.69 -3.79 -2.29
CA MET A 73 -6.08 -5.02 -1.60
C MET A 73 -5.78 -6.24 -2.49
N PRO A 74 -4.54 -6.76 -2.52
CA PRO A 74 -4.28 -8.01 -3.22
C PRO A 74 -5.06 -9.16 -2.59
N VAL A 75 -5.85 -9.86 -3.42
CA VAL A 75 -6.62 -11.04 -3.00
C VAL A 75 -5.92 -12.30 -3.49
N LYS A 76 -5.66 -13.25 -2.60
CA LYS A 76 -5.07 -14.54 -2.94
C LYS A 76 -5.77 -15.64 -2.17
N LYS A 77 -6.27 -16.65 -2.88
CA LYS A 77 -6.98 -17.81 -2.31
C LYS A 77 -8.14 -17.43 -1.37
N GLY A 78 -8.92 -16.42 -1.76
CA GLY A 78 -10.07 -15.94 -0.97
C GLY A 78 -9.69 -14.97 0.16
N ILE A 79 -8.40 -14.76 0.43
CA ILE A 79 -7.95 -13.88 1.49
C ILE A 79 -7.51 -12.54 0.90
N ALA A 80 -8.12 -11.45 1.39
CA ALA A 80 -7.76 -10.09 1.02
C ALA A 80 -6.70 -9.54 1.99
N TYR A 81 -5.52 -9.20 1.47
CA TYR A 81 -4.43 -8.64 2.26
C TYR A 81 -4.48 -7.11 2.23
N LEU A 82 -4.43 -6.50 3.40
CA LEU A 82 -4.46 -5.06 3.56
C LEU A 82 -3.14 -4.57 4.16
N GLN A 83 -2.59 -3.48 3.64
CA GLN A 83 -1.40 -2.87 4.23
C GLN A 83 -1.56 -1.35 4.21
N ALA A 84 -1.22 -0.74 5.33
CA ALA A 84 -1.14 0.70 5.49
C ALA A 84 0.05 1.06 6.38
N GLY A 85 0.44 2.32 6.31
CA GLY A 85 1.55 2.88 7.06
C GLY A 85 1.46 4.40 6.99
N GLY A 86 2.20 5.04 7.89
CA GLY A 86 2.31 6.50 8.01
C GLY A 86 3.77 6.93 8.05
N GLY A 87 3.99 8.24 7.87
CA GLY A 87 5.32 8.84 7.96
C GLY A 87 5.64 9.22 9.40
N ILE A 88 6.57 8.52 10.04
CA ILE A 88 6.97 8.80 11.42
C ILE A 88 7.96 9.97 11.44
N VAL A 89 7.63 11.04 12.15
CA VAL A 89 8.50 12.18 12.43
C VAL A 89 8.91 12.21 13.90
N PHE A 90 9.88 13.06 14.25
CA PHE A 90 10.40 13.13 15.62
C PHE A 90 9.32 13.43 16.67
N ASP A 91 8.31 14.24 16.31
CA ASP A 91 7.20 14.62 17.20
C ASP A 91 5.98 13.68 17.08
N SER A 92 6.10 12.58 16.34
CA SER A 92 5.00 11.63 16.16
C SER A 92 4.69 10.90 17.47
N LYS A 93 3.41 10.85 17.82
CA LYS A 93 2.92 10.05 18.95
C LYS A 93 2.43 8.69 18.46
N LYS A 94 2.90 7.62 19.10
CA LYS A 94 2.57 6.23 18.73
C LYS A 94 1.07 5.96 18.53
N THR A 95 0.24 6.49 19.43
CA THR A 95 -1.22 6.32 19.39
C THR A 95 -1.86 7.05 18.21
N GLU A 96 -1.34 8.23 17.86
CA GLU A 96 -1.87 9.04 16.75
C GLU A 96 -1.50 8.39 15.40
N GLU A 97 -0.26 7.94 15.24
CA GLU A 97 0.22 7.22 14.04
C GLU A 97 -0.54 5.90 13.80
N TRP A 98 -0.84 5.18 14.90
CA TRP A 98 -1.65 3.97 14.83
C TRP A 98 -3.07 4.28 14.37
N MET A 99 -3.71 5.31 14.93
CA MET A 99 -5.04 5.74 14.50
C MET A 99 -5.05 6.20 13.04
N GLU A 100 -4.01 6.90 12.57
CA GLU A 100 -3.89 7.28 11.15
C GLU A 100 -3.81 6.05 10.24
N THR A 101 -3.00 5.06 10.62
CA THR A 101 -2.87 3.80 9.88
C THR A 101 -4.21 3.07 9.80
N MET A 102 -4.94 2.99 10.91
CA MET A 102 -6.28 2.40 10.96
C MET A 102 -7.30 3.17 10.13
N ASN A 103 -7.29 4.50 10.18
CA ASN A 103 -8.17 5.34 9.36
C ASN A 103 -7.90 5.15 7.86
N ASN A 104 -6.64 4.96 7.48
CA ASN A 104 -6.28 4.65 6.09
C ASN A 104 -6.79 3.27 5.64
N LEU A 105 -6.84 2.28 6.54
CA LEU A 105 -7.39 0.95 6.27
C LEU A 105 -8.93 0.92 6.30
N ALA A 106 -9.56 1.79 7.10
CA ALA A 106 -11.01 1.79 7.30
C ALA A 106 -11.79 1.92 5.98
N ALA A 107 -11.27 2.67 5.00
CA ALA A 107 -11.89 2.79 3.68
C ALA A 107 -11.98 1.44 2.95
N ASN A 108 -10.92 0.65 3.01
CA ASN A 108 -10.84 -0.67 2.39
C ASN A 108 -11.70 -1.70 3.14
N LEU A 109 -11.64 -1.69 4.47
CA LEU A 109 -12.47 -2.54 5.31
C LEU A 109 -13.97 -2.29 5.06
N ARG A 110 -14.39 -1.02 4.99
CA ARG A 110 -15.77 -0.64 4.69
C ARG A 110 -16.18 -1.06 3.27
N CYS A 111 -15.25 -1.04 2.31
CA CYS A 111 -15.52 -1.51 0.96
C CYS A 111 -15.81 -3.01 0.94
N ILE A 112 -15.04 -3.82 1.70
CA ILE A 112 -15.27 -5.25 1.86
C ILE A 112 -16.63 -5.50 2.53
N GLU A 113 -16.90 -4.83 3.65
CA GLU A 113 -18.19 -4.96 4.38
C GLU A 113 -19.39 -4.66 3.48
N LEU A 114 -19.32 -3.58 2.68
CA LEU A 114 -20.38 -3.25 1.73
C LEU A 114 -20.47 -4.31 0.62
N ALA A 115 -19.35 -4.75 0.07
CA ALA A 115 -19.34 -5.78 -0.97
C ALA A 115 -19.98 -7.08 -0.48
N GLU A 116 -19.66 -7.52 0.73
CA GLU A 116 -20.26 -8.69 1.37
C GLU A 116 -21.74 -8.49 1.68
N LYS A 117 -22.17 -7.28 2.06
CA LYS A 117 -23.59 -6.98 2.25
C LYS A 117 -24.40 -7.07 0.95
N TYR A 118 -23.82 -6.64 -0.18
CA TYR A 118 -24.51 -6.62 -1.47
C TYR A 118 -24.40 -7.93 -2.25
N TYR A 119 -23.29 -8.66 -2.09
CA TYR A 119 -22.93 -9.84 -2.90
C TYR A 119 -22.65 -11.10 -2.08
N GLY A 120 -22.59 -11.02 -0.75
CA GLY A 120 -22.33 -12.15 0.13
C GLY A 120 -23.58 -12.93 0.48
N ASP A 121 -23.46 -14.24 0.57
CA ASP A 121 -24.54 -15.18 0.94
C ASP A 121 -24.82 -15.21 2.47
N GLY A 122 -24.56 -14.11 3.18
CA GLY A 122 -24.80 -14.00 4.63
C GLY A 122 -23.76 -14.71 5.50
N ALA A 123 -22.55 -14.94 4.99
CA ALA A 123 -21.42 -15.36 5.84
C ALA A 123 -21.14 -14.25 6.87
N GLY A 124 -21.17 -14.61 8.15
CA GLY A 124 -21.02 -13.67 9.26
C GLY A 124 -19.60 -13.10 9.32
N THR A 125 -19.39 -11.97 8.64
CA THR A 125 -18.15 -11.20 8.77
C THR A 125 -18.22 -10.33 10.00
N LYS A 126 -17.10 -10.25 10.74
CA LYS A 126 -16.94 -9.29 11.84
C LYS A 126 -17.16 -7.88 11.31
N SER A 127 -17.85 -7.06 12.09
CA SER A 127 -18.02 -5.65 11.73
C SER A 127 -16.66 -4.95 11.71
N VAL A 128 -16.53 -3.89 10.90
CA VAL A 128 -15.29 -3.09 10.84
C VAL A 128 -14.88 -2.61 12.24
N GLN A 129 -15.85 -2.28 13.09
CA GLN A 129 -15.61 -1.82 14.46
C GLN A 129 -15.03 -2.94 15.35
N GLU A 130 -15.55 -4.16 15.23
CA GLU A 130 -15.01 -5.33 15.93
C GLU A 130 -13.58 -5.64 15.49
N ILE A 131 -13.29 -5.52 14.19
CA ILE A 131 -11.92 -5.72 13.64
C ILE A 131 -10.97 -4.66 14.20
N ILE A 132 -11.40 -3.40 14.26
CA ILE A 132 -10.61 -2.30 14.82
C ILE A 132 -10.35 -2.51 16.31
N GLU A 133 -11.35 -2.94 17.09
CA GLU A 133 -11.22 -3.18 18.53
C GLU A 133 -10.37 -4.41 18.85
N ASP A 134 -10.53 -5.50 18.10
CA ASP A 134 -9.66 -6.68 18.20
C ASP A 134 -8.21 -6.31 17.93
N GLU A 135 -7.95 -5.47 16.91
CA GLU A 135 -6.59 -5.03 16.64
C GLU A 135 -6.07 -4.04 17.67
N LYS A 136 -6.92 -3.15 18.19
CA LYS A 136 -6.52 -2.24 19.28
C LYS A 136 -6.00 -3.03 20.47
N ARG A 137 -6.69 -4.12 20.84
CA ARG A 137 -6.28 -5.02 21.93
C ARG A 137 -4.92 -5.67 21.66
N LYS A 138 -4.67 -6.16 20.44
CA LYS A 138 -3.35 -6.70 20.05
C LYS A 138 -2.26 -5.62 20.03
N GLY A 139 -2.58 -4.44 19.51
CA GLY A 139 -1.67 -3.30 19.46
C GLY A 139 -1.24 -2.84 20.84
N ASP A 140 -2.16 -2.84 21.81
CA ASP A 140 -1.88 -2.52 23.22
C ASP A 140 -1.00 -3.60 23.89
N GLU A 141 -1.22 -4.89 23.60
CA GLU A 141 -0.38 -6.00 24.07
C GLU A 141 1.07 -5.89 23.53
N VAL A 142 1.23 -5.59 22.23
CA VAL A 142 2.54 -5.38 21.58
C VAL A 142 3.21 -4.09 22.06
N CYS A 143 2.43 -3.03 22.29
CA CYS A 143 2.90 -1.77 22.89
C CYS A 143 3.50 -1.96 24.29
N SER A 144 2.91 -2.86 25.09
CA SER A 144 3.35 -3.10 26.48
C SER A 144 4.63 -3.95 26.58
N SER A 145 4.91 -4.76 25.57
CA SER A 145 5.97 -5.79 25.59
C SER A 145 7.24 -5.37 24.85
N PHE A 146 7.15 -4.45 23.87
CA PHE A 146 8.30 -3.91 23.15
C PHE A 146 8.29 -2.37 23.18
N GLY A 147 9.16 -1.83 24.04
CA GLY A 147 9.47 -0.40 24.09
C GLY A 147 10.12 0.02 22.76
N LEU A 148 9.31 0.64 21.91
CA LEU A 148 9.63 1.07 20.54
C LEU A 148 9.84 -0.10 19.54
N LEU A 149 9.37 0.13 18.31
CA LEU A 149 9.73 -0.60 17.08
C LEU A 149 9.10 -1.98 16.86
N ALA A 150 7.94 -1.98 16.20
CA ALA A 150 7.61 -2.83 15.05
C ALA A 150 6.10 -2.72 14.76
N LEU A 151 5.70 -1.80 13.87
CA LEU A 151 4.51 -2.04 13.05
C LEU A 151 4.91 -3.15 12.06
N GLY A 152 4.95 -4.39 12.55
CA GLY A 152 5.07 -5.54 11.67
C GLY A 152 3.82 -5.59 10.80
N PRO A 153 3.92 -5.93 9.50
CA PRO A 153 2.75 -6.25 8.72
C PRO A 153 2.25 -7.60 9.23
N GLU A 154 1.40 -7.61 10.26
CA GLU A 154 0.47 -8.72 10.37
C GLU A 154 -0.36 -8.66 9.09
N GLN A 155 -0.07 -9.59 8.18
CA GLN A 155 -0.88 -9.82 7.01
C GLN A 155 -2.31 -10.02 7.51
N TRP A 156 -3.15 -9.01 7.29
CA TRP A 156 -4.55 -9.08 7.59
C TRP A 156 -5.16 -10.13 6.68
N THR A 157 -5.36 -11.32 7.21
CA THR A 157 -6.08 -12.39 6.54
C THR A 157 -7.53 -12.32 6.99
N LEU A 158 -8.38 -11.67 6.20
CA LEU A 158 -9.82 -11.84 6.31
C LEU A 158 -10.17 -13.20 5.66
N ASN A 159 -10.67 -14.13 6.48
CA ASN A 159 -11.29 -15.39 6.05
C ASN A 159 -12.82 -15.22 6.10
#